data_AF-A0A955E7U9-F1
#
_entry.id   AF-A0A955E7U9-F1
#
_cell.length_a   1.000
_cell.length_b   1.000
_cell.length_c   1.000
_cell.angle_alpha   90.00
_cell.angle_beta   90.00
_cell.angle_gamma   90.00
#
_symmetry.space_group_name_H-M   'P 1'
#
loop_
_entity.id
_entity.type
_entity.pdbx_description
1 polymer ?
#
loop_
_entity_poly.entity_id
_entity_poly.type
_entity_poly.pdbx_seq_one_letter_code
_entity_poly.pdbx_strand_id
1 'polypeptide(L)'
;MPTMSVCKKRSVRRGFTLLEMMVVLVIIGLLAGVVAINLVGQADSARAETTKQKMITIRGAVDQFYIQQSRYPVSLAELVQLNMVVQSKLDDAWKQPIYYMSPAANGSAYVLISFGKNKQDDGGAGDDIYVYPEAE
;
A
#
# COMPACT_ATOMS: atom_id res chain seq x y z
N MET A 1 25.04 24.87 -80.93
CA MET A 1 25.04 23.91 -79.80
C MET A 1 23.71 24.04 -79.07
N PRO A 2 22.88 22.98 -78.97
CA PRO A 2 21.64 23.04 -78.19
C PRO A 2 21.91 22.62 -76.73
N THR A 3 21.44 23.41 -75.77
CA THR A 3 21.52 23.07 -74.34
C THR A 3 20.32 22.22 -73.93
N MET A 4 20.56 20.96 -73.57
CA MET A 4 19.53 20.09 -72.97
C MET A 4 19.12 20.63 -71.60
N SER A 5 17.84 21.01 -71.47
CA SER A 5 17.24 21.39 -70.19
C SER A 5 16.69 20.15 -69.48
N VAL A 6 17.28 19.81 -68.34
CA VAL A 6 16.81 18.71 -67.48
C VAL A 6 15.57 19.18 -66.70
N CYS A 7 14.42 18.54 -66.92
CA CYS A 7 13.20 18.80 -66.15
C CYS A 7 13.23 17.99 -64.84
N LYS A 8 13.38 18.68 -63.71
CA LYS A 8 13.40 18.10 -62.37
C LYS A 8 11.98 17.69 -61.95
N LYS A 9 11.70 16.38 -61.87
CA LYS A 9 10.41 15.83 -61.39
C LYS A 9 10.18 16.27 -59.93
N ARG A 10 9.15 17.08 -59.67
CA ARG A 10 8.75 17.43 -58.30
C ARG A 10 8.16 16.20 -57.61
N SER A 11 8.80 15.76 -56.53
CA SER A 11 8.23 14.81 -55.58
C SER A 11 7.02 15.47 -54.90
N VAL A 12 5.83 14.95 -55.17
CA VAL A 12 4.61 15.38 -54.48
C VAL A 12 4.67 14.80 -53.08
N ARG A 13 4.86 15.67 -52.08
CA ARG A 13 4.70 15.29 -50.68
C ARG A 13 3.24 14.92 -50.47
N ARG A 14 2.96 13.64 -50.21
CA ARG A 14 1.63 13.18 -49.80
C ARG A 14 1.35 13.77 -48.41
N GLY A 15 0.36 14.65 -48.33
CA GLY A 15 -0.17 15.17 -47.06
C GLY A 15 -1.13 14.18 -46.42
N PHE A 16 -1.34 14.34 -45.11
CA PHE A 16 -2.34 13.60 -44.35
C PHE A 16 -3.76 13.88 -44.88
N THR A 17 -4.60 12.85 -44.94
CA THR A 17 -6.01 13.02 -45.33
C THR A 17 -6.88 13.27 -44.09
N LEU A 18 -8.00 13.99 -44.26
CA LEU A 18 -8.97 14.21 -43.17
C LEU A 18 -9.51 12.89 -42.63
N LEU A 19 -9.75 11.91 -43.51
CA LEU A 19 -10.24 10.59 -43.15
C LEU A 19 -9.28 9.87 -42.19
N GLU A 20 -7.97 10.01 -42.41
CA GLU A 20 -6.95 9.38 -41.58
C GLU A 20 -7.00 9.92 -40.14
N MET A 21 -7.20 11.22 -39.96
CA MET A 21 -7.40 11.80 -38.63
C MET A 21 -8.74 11.41 -38.01
N MET A 22 -9.81 11.27 -38.80
CA MET A 22 -11.10 10.81 -38.28
C MET A 22 -11.02 9.40 -37.70
N VAL A 23 -10.38 8.47 -38.42
CA VAL A 23 -10.21 7.09 -37.94
C VAL A 23 -9.36 7.06 -36.66
N VAL A 24 -8.28 7.86 -36.60
CA VAL A 24 -7.42 7.94 -35.42
C VAL A 24 -8.19 8.46 -34.19
N LEU A 25 -9.01 9.50 -34.35
CA LEU A 25 -9.81 10.05 -33.25
C LEU A 25 -10.88 9.06 -32.77
N VAL A 26 -11.48 8.30 -33.70
CA VAL A 26 -12.43 7.24 -33.36
C VAL A 26 -11.74 6.14 -32.54
N ILE A 27 -10.56 5.68 -32.96
CA ILE A 27 -9.81 4.65 -32.22
C ILE A 27 -9.38 5.17 -30.85
N ILE A 28 -8.90 6.41 -30.76
CA ILE A 28 -8.54 7.05 -29.48
C ILE A 28 -9.77 7.17 -28.56
N GLY A 29 -10.93 7.57 -29.08
CA GLY A 29 -12.17 7.67 -28.31
C GLY A 29 -12.66 6.32 -27.79
N LEU A 30 -12.55 5.27 -28.60
CA LEU A 30 -12.89 3.90 -28.18
C LEU A 30 -11.93 3.38 -27.10
N LEU A 31 -10.62 3.56 -27.28
CA LEU A 31 -9.62 3.12 -26.31
C LEU A 31 -9.73 3.90 -24.99
N ALA A 32 -9.98 5.21 -25.05
CA ALA A 32 -10.18 6.04 -23.87
C ALA A 32 -11.38 5.59 -23.04
N GLY A 33 -12.44 5.08 -23.67
CA GLY A 33 -13.63 4.55 -22.98
C GLY A 33 -13.42 3.21 -22.27
N VAL A 34 -12.43 2.41 -22.68
CA VAL A 34 -12.17 1.07 -22.12
C VAL A 34 -11.24 1.13 -20.89
N VAL A 35 -10.51 2.22 -20.70
CA VAL A 35 -9.58 2.34 -19.58
C VAL A 35 -10.31 2.80 -18.32
N ALA A 36 -10.89 1.85 -17.60
CA ALA A 36 -11.26 2.02 -16.20
C ALA A 36 -10.23 1.27 -15.33
N ILE A 37 -9.23 1.98 -14.81
CA ILE A 37 -8.24 1.37 -13.90
C ILE A 37 -8.86 1.34 -12.48
N ASN A 38 -9.37 0.19 -12.08
CA ASN A 38 -9.90 -0.04 -10.73
C ASN A 38 -8.76 -0.16 -9.71
N LEU A 39 -8.16 0.97 -9.32
CA LEU A 39 -7.11 1.02 -8.28
C LEU A 39 -7.65 1.05 -6.84
N VAL A 40 -8.98 1.20 -6.68
CA VAL A 40 -9.59 1.59 -5.40
C VAL A 40 -9.50 0.49 -4.33
N GLY A 41 -9.39 -0.79 -4.71
CA GLY A 41 -9.28 -1.89 -3.74
C GLY A 41 -7.85 -2.29 -3.35
N GLN A 42 -6.89 -2.22 -4.27
CA GLN A 42 -5.53 -2.72 -4.00
C GLN A 42 -4.77 -1.86 -2.98
N ALA A 43 -5.05 -0.57 -2.93
CA ALA A 43 -4.41 0.33 -1.97
C ALA A 43 -4.76 -0.03 -0.52
N ASP A 44 -6.01 -0.40 -0.25
CA ASP A 44 -6.46 -0.72 1.11
C ASP A 44 -5.93 -2.09 1.56
N SER A 45 -5.92 -3.10 0.68
CA SER A 45 -5.27 -4.40 0.98
C SER A 45 -3.77 -4.25 1.22
N ALA A 46 -3.08 -3.41 0.43
CA ALA A 46 -1.66 -3.13 0.65
C ALA A 46 -1.42 -2.46 2.01
N ARG A 47 -2.27 -1.51 2.41
CA ARG A 47 -2.21 -0.87 3.73
C ARG A 47 -2.40 -1.88 4.87
N ALA A 48 -3.38 -2.77 4.75
CA ALA A 48 -3.62 -3.82 5.74
C ALA A 48 -2.38 -4.73 5.89
N GLU A 49 -1.79 -5.18 4.78
CA GLU A 49 -0.59 -6.02 4.80
C GLU A 49 0.60 -5.27 5.42
N THR A 50 0.83 -4.00 5.05
CA THR A 50 1.92 -3.22 5.67
C THR A 50 1.73 -3.03 7.17
N THR A 51 0.50 -2.85 7.63
CA THR A 51 0.17 -2.74 9.06
C THR A 51 0.46 -4.05 9.77
N LYS A 52 0.05 -5.18 9.20
CA LYS A 52 0.34 -6.51 9.74
C LYS A 52 1.84 -6.75 9.87
N GLN A 53 2.64 -6.40 8.85
CA GLN A 53 4.10 -6.53 8.90
C GLN A 53 4.75 -5.64 9.98
N LYS A 54 4.25 -4.41 10.15
CA LYS A 54 4.69 -3.54 11.26
C LYS A 54 4.39 -4.18 12.62
N MET A 55 3.19 -4.72 12.80
CA MET A 55 2.77 -5.39 14.04
C MET A 55 3.60 -6.64 14.32
N ILE A 56 3.96 -7.44 13.31
CA ILE A 56 4.88 -8.57 13.45
C ILE A 56 6.26 -8.11 13.94
N THR A 57 6.74 -6.96 13.45
CA THR A 57 8.01 -6.38 13.91
C THR A 57 7.92 -5.97 15.39
N ILE A 58 6.80 -5.35 15.80
CA ILE A 58 6.55 -4.98 17.20
C ILE A 58 6.44 -6.21 18.08
N ARG A 59 5.74 -7.26 17.61
CA ARG A 59 5.63 -8.57 18.27
C ARG A 59 7.02 -9.13 18.60
N GLY A 60 7.92 -9.17 17.61
CA GLY A 60 9.29 -9.61 17.84
C GLY A 60 10.05 -8.77 18.88
N ALA A 61 9.80 -7.45 18.95
CA ALA A 61 10.38 -6.60 19.99
C ALA A 61 9.78 -6.86 21.38
N VAL A 62 8.47 -7.16 21.46
CA VAL A 62 7.80 -7.59 22.69
C VAL A 62 8.38 -8.92 23.19
N ASP A 63 8.58 -9.88 22.28
CA ASP A 63 9.14 -11.18 22.62
C ASP A 63 10.61 -11.06 23.07
N GLN A 64 11.39 -10.20 22.39
CA GLN A 64 12.76 -9.88 22.80
C GLN A 64 12.79 -9.20 24.18
N PHE A 65 11.83 -8.34 24.48
CA PHE A 65 11.69 -7.72 25.80
C PHE A 65 11.40 -8.77 26.86
N TYR A 66 10.51 -9.72 26.58
CA TYR A 66 10.23 -10.85 27.47
C TYR A 66 11.49 -11.67 27.76
N ILE A 67 12.31 -11.96 26.75
CA ILE A 67 13.58 -12.69 26.92
C ILE A 67 14.54 -11.92 27.87
N GLN A 68 14.57 -10.59 27.80
CA GLN A 68 15.49 -9.78 28.61
C GLN A 68 14.98 -9.51 30.03
N GLN A 69 13.68 -9.28 30.19
CA GLN A 69 13.09 -8.81 31.45
C GLN A 69 12.23 -9.88 32.15
N SER A 70 12.06 -11.06 31.53
CA SER A 70 11.19 -12.15 32.00
C SER A 70 9.74 -11.72 32.28
N ARG A 71 9.30 -10.64 31.63
CA ARG A 71 7.93 -10.13 31.70
C ARG A 71 7.58 -9.41 30.41
N TYR A 72 6.29 -9.29 30.13
CA TYR A 72 5.82 -8.47 29.03
C TYR A 72 5.89 -6.97 29.37
N PRO A 73 6.06 -6.09 28.37
CA PRO A 73 6.03 -4.65 28.60
C PRO A 73 4.63 -4.22 29.04
N VAL A 74 4.53 -3.19 29.89
CA VAL A 74 3.21 -2.67 30.31
C VAL A 74 2.56 -1.86 29.19
N SER A 75 3.39 -1.27 28.32
CA SER A 75 2.96 -0.49 27.16
C SER A 75 4.02 -0.49 26.08
N LEU A 76 3.64 -0.21 24.83
CA LEU A 76 4.60 -0.07 23.72
C LEU A 76 5.58 1.10 23.91
N ALA A 77 5.25 2.08 24.76
CA ALA A 77 6.16 3.17 25.10
C ALA A 77 7.42 2.69 25.82
N GLU A 78 7.35 1.58 26.56
CA GLU A 78 8.50 0.98 27.24
C GLU A 78 9.52 0.44 26.24
N LEU A 79 9.04 -0.15 25.12
CA LEU A 79 9.90 -0.62 24.03
C LEU A 79 10.61 0.55 23.33
N VAL A 80 9.97 1.72 23.27
CA VAL A 80 10.58 2.94 22.71
C VAL A 80 11.66 3.48 23.62
N GLN A 81 11.44 3.47 24.94
CA GLN A 81 12.44 3.93 25.92
C GLN A 81 13.71 3.08 25.89
N LEU A 82 13.57 1.78 25.66
CA LEU A 82 14.70 0.86 25.50
C LEU A 82 15.28 0.82 24.08
N ASN A 83 14.83 1.72 23.19
CA ASN A 83 15.26 1.80 21.80
C ASN A 83 15.11 0.49 21.01
N MET A 84 14.15 -0.36 21.41
CA MET A 84 13.83 -1.62 20.72
C MET A 84 12.87 -1.36 19.55
N VAL A 85 12.03 -0.32 19.66
CA VAL A 85 11.11 0.12 18.62
C VAL A 85 11.19 1.64 18.48
N VAL A 86 11.10 2.14 17.25
CA VAL A 86 11.03 3.60 16.98
C VAL A 86 9.57 4.04 17.09
N GLN A 87 9.30 5.18 17.73
CA GLN A 87 7.94 5.67 17.92
C GLN A 87 7.14 5.82 16.61
N SER A 88 7.79 6.20 15.51
CA SER A 88 7.16 6.29 14.18
C SER A 88 6.67 4.95 13.61
N LYS A 89 7.10 3.82 14.19
CA LYS A 89 6.64 2.47 13.80
C LYS A 89 5.42 2.00 14.58
N LEU A 90 5.00 2.75 15.61
CA LEU A 90 3.82 2.43 16.42
C LEU A 90 2.52 2.89 15.77
N ASP A 91 2.59 3.56 14.62
CA ASP A 91 1.43 3.94 13.83
C ASP A 91 1.21 2.93 12.70
N ASP A 92 -0.06 2.61 12.44
CA ASP A 92 -0.49 1.77 11.32
C ASP A 92 -0.39 2.49 9.97
N ALA A 93 -0.90 1.87 8.89
CA ALA A 93 -0.90 2.47 7.56
C ALA A 93 -1.93 3.61 7.38
N TRP A 94 -2.88 3.75 8.31
CA TRP A 94 -3.89 4.81 8.37
C TRP A 94 -3.55 5.91 9.38
N LYS A 95 -2.31 5.91 9.89
CA LYS A 95 -1.78 6.86 10.88
C LYS A 95 -2.57 6.81 12.20
N GLN A 96 -3.09 5.66 12.55
CA GLN A 96 -3.67 5.40 13.87
C GLN A 96 -2.65 4.67 14.75
N PRO A 97 -2.66 4.92 16.06
CA PRO A 97 -1.78 4.22 16.98
C PRO A 97 -2.16 2.74 17.05
N ILE A 98 -1.15 1.88 17.13
CA ILE A 98 -1.34 0.45 17.41
C ILE A 98 -1.59 0.28 18.91
N TYR A 99 -2.67 -0.40 19.24
CA TYR A 99 -3.03 -0.70 20.62
C TYR A 99 -2.36 -1.99 21.06
N TYR A 100 -2.00 -2.04 22.34
CA TYR A 100 -1.36 -3.19 22.97
C TYR A 100 -2.06 -3.48 24.29
N MET A 101 -2.40 -4.74 24.51
CA MET A 101 -3.03 -5.21 25.75
C MET A 101 -2.30 -6.46 26.24
N SER A 102 -1.92 -6.45 27.52
CA SER A 102 -1.37 -7.62 28.22
C SER A 102 -1.92 -7.65 29.65
N PRO A 103 -2.53 -8.75 30.12
CA PRO A 103 -2.88 -9.96 29.35
C PRO A 103 -4.01 -9.70 28.33
N ALA A 104 -4.08 -10.50 27.27
CA ALA A 104 -5.16 -10.38 26.28
C ALA A 104 -6.47 -11.00 26.81
N ALA A 105 -7.61 -10.44 26.39
CA ALA A 105 -8.92 -10.90 26.83
C ALA A 105 -9.27 -12.35 26.38
N ASN A 106 -8.61 -12.82 25.31
CA ASN A 106 -8.79 -14.16 24.75
C ASN A 106 -7.90 -15.24 25.41
N GLY A 107 -7.16 -14.90 26.47
CA GLY A 107 -6.24 -15.82 27.16
C GLY A 107 -4.83 -15.89 26.57
N SER A 108 -4.54 -15.17 25.47
CA SER A 108 -3.17 -14.99 25.00
C SER A 108 -2.37 -14.06 25.93
N ALA A 109 -1.04 -14.21 25.93
CA ALA A 109 -0.17 -13.40 26.80
C ALA A 109 -0.26 -11.88 26.52
N TYR A 110 -0.43 -11.51 25.25
CA TYR A 110 -0.72 -10.15 24.82
C TYR A 110 -1.44 -10.16 23.47
N VAL A 111 -1.93 -8.99 23.05
CA VAL A 111 -2.46 -8.75 21.71
C VAL A 111 -2.07 -7.37 21.22
N LEU A 112 -1.71 -7.28 19.94
CA LEU A 112 -1.57 -6.03 19.21
C LEU A 112 -2.81 -5.84 18.34
N ILE A 113 -3.38 -4.64 18.34
CA ILE A 113 -4.64 -4.32 17.65
C ILE A 113 -4.47 -3.05 16.81
N SER A 114 -4.96 -3.09 15.57
CA SER A 114 -5.21 -1.92 14.72
C SER A 114 -6.65 -1.98 14.23
N PHE A 115 -7.38 -0.86 14.38
CA PHE A 115 -8.77 -0.70 13.94
C PHE A 115 -8.90 -0.34 12.45
N GLY A 116 -7.87 -0.61 11.64
CA GLY A 116 -7.90 -0.38 10.21
C GLY A 116 -8.26 1.03 9.76
N LYS A 117 -8.95 1.10 8.62
CA LYS A 117 -9.43 2.29 7.93
C LYS A 117 -10.63 2.93 8.64
N ASN A 118 -11.54 2.12 9.20
CA ASN A 118 -12.79 2.59 9.81
C ASN A 118 -12.56 3.20 11.22
N LYS A 119 -11.41 2.93 11.83
CA LYS A 119 -10.98 3.38 13.15
C LYS A 119 -11.93 2.96 14.28
N GLN A 120 -12.67 1.89 14.08
CA GLN A 120 -13.67 1.37 15.01
C GLN A 120 -13.31 -0.08 15.34
N ASP A 121 -13.41 -0.43 16.62
CA ASP A 121 -13.28 -1.82 17.07
C ASP A 121 -14.55 -2.57 16.69
N ASP A 122 -14.46 -3.35 15.61
CA ASP A 122 -15.51 -4.25 15.14
C ASP A 122 -15.39 -5.64 15.80
N GLY A 123 -14.49 -5.80 16.78
CA GLY A 123 -14.36 -7.01 17.58
C GLY A 123 -13.93 -8.24 16.77
N GLY A 124 -13.14 -8.05 15.70
CA GLY A 124 -12.74 -9.12 14.80
C GLY A 124 -13.56 -9.22 13.51
N ALA A 125 -14.59 -8.40 13.34
CA ALA A 125 -15.24 -8.19 12.06
C ALA A 125 -14.57 -7.02 11.30
N GLY A 126 -14.96 -6.80 10.04
CA GLY A 126 -14.52 -5.61 9.30
C GLY A 126 -13.04 -5.62 8.90
N ASP A 127 -12.36 -4.50 9.14
CA ASP A 127 -10.98 -4.20 8.74
C ASP A 127 -9.98 -4.19 9.90
N ASP A 128 -10.39 -4.71 11.05
CA ASP A 128 -9.54 -4.87 12.22
C ASP A 128 -8.41 -5.89 11.98
N ILE A 129 -7.24 -5.58 12.53
CA ILE A 129 -6.07 -6.44 12.45
C ILE A 129 -5.63 -6.77 13.88
N TYR A 130 -5.68 -8.05 14.21
CA TYR A 130 -5.19 -8.60 15.48
C TYR A 130 -3.92 -9.41 15.24
N VAL A 131 -2.90 -9.15 16.03
CA VAL A 131 -1.67 -9.96 16.05
C VAL A 131 -1.46 -10.48 17.47
N TYR A 132 -1.45 -11.80 17.56
CA TYR A 132 -1.21 -12.55 18.80
C TYR A 132 0.25 -13.01 18.88
N PRO A 133 0.76 -13.33 20.09
CA PRO A 133 2.01 -14.06 20.24
C PRO A 133 1.95 -15.36 19.45
N GLU A 134 3.10 -15.83 18.95
CA GLU A 134 3.18 -17.18 18.41
C GLU A 134 2.88 -18.18 19.52
N ALA A 135 2.03 -19.17 19.23
CA ALA A 135 1.81 -20.28 20.14
C ALA A 135 3.11 -21.09 20.21
N GLU A 136 3.67 -21.21 21.42
CA GLU A 136 4.74 -22.16 21.74
C GLU A 136 4.27 -23.62 21.59
#